data_AF-Q96NB1-F1
#
_entry.id   AF-Q96NB1-F1
#
_cell.length_a   1.000
_cell.length_b   1.000
_cell.length_c   1.000
_cell.angle_alpha   90.00
_cell.angle_beta   90.00
_cell.angle_gamma   90.00
#
_symmetry.space_group_name_H-M   'P 1'
#
loop_
_entity.id
_entity.type
_entity.pdbx_description
1 polymer ?
#
loop_
_entity_poly.entity_id
_entity_poly.type
_entity_poly.pdbx_seq_one_letter_code
_entity_poly.pdbx_strand_id
1 'polypeptide(L)'
;MATVAELKAVLKDTLEKKGVLGHLKARIRAEVFNALDDDREPRPSLSHENLLINELIREYLEFNKYKYTASVLIAESGQPVVPLDRQFLIHELNAFEESKDNTIPLLYGILAHFLRGTKDGIQNAFLKGPSLQPSDPSLGRQPSRRKPMDDHLRKEEQKSTNIEDLHVSQAVNR
;
A
#
# COMPACT_ATOMS: atom_id res chain seq x y z
N MET A 1 -3.73 14.15 48.68
CA MET A 1 -3.68 12.76 48.15
C MET A 1 -3.61 12.87 46.64
N ALA A 2 -2.69 12.17 45.98
CA ALA A 2 -2.63 12.18 44.52
C ALA A 2 -3.88 11.52 43.94
N THR A 3 -4.46 12.12 42.90
CA THR A 3 -5.63 11.53 42.24
C THR A 3 -5.20 10.35 41.36
N VAL A 4 -6.12 9.41 41.09
CA VAL A 4 -5.86 8.30 40.15
C VAL A 4 -5.47 8.82 38.76
N ALA A 5 -6.02 9.98 38.37
CA ALA A 5 -5.68 10.65 37.11
C ALA A 5 -4.24 11.17 37.09
N GLU A 6 -3.77 11.82 38.16
CA GLU A 6 -2.37 12.27 38.30
C GLU A 6 -1.41 11.07 38.26
N LEU A 7 -1.72 9.99 38.98
CA LEU A 7 -0.88 8.80 38.97
C LEU A 7 -0.79 8.18 37.57
N LYS A 8 -1.91 8.09 36.84
CA LYS A 8 -1.94 7.63 35.44
C LYS A 8 -1.11 8.53 34.52
N ALA A 9 -1.19 9.84 34.70
CA ALA A 9 -0.42 10.81 33.91
C ALA A 9 1.09 10.66 34.14
N VAL A 10 1.52 10.58 35.40
CA VAL A 10 2.93 10.36 35.78
C VAL A 10 3.46 9.04 35.25
N LEU A 11 2.66 7.96 35.33
CA LEU A 11 3.05 6.66 34.79
C LEU A 11 3.21 6.71 33.27
N LYS A 12 2.27 7.36 32.56
CA LYS A 12 2.34 7.54 31.11
C LYS A 12 3.60 8.30 30.70
N ASP A 13 3.87 9.45 31.33
CA ASP A 13 5.06 10.26 31.07
C ASP A 13 6.36 9.48 31.34
N THR A 14 6.38 8.69 32.41
CA THR A 14 7.50 7.80 32.73
C THR A 14 7.72 6.73 31.64
N LEU A 15 6.66 6.08 31.16
CA LEU A 15 6.75 5.07 30.10
C LEU A 15 7.13 5.67 28.74
N GLU A 16 6.72 6.91 28.45
CA GLU A 16 7.13 7.66 27.25
C GLU A 16 8.62 8.03 27.31
N LYS A 17 9.09 8.59 28.44
CA LYS A 17 10.51 8.95 28.64
C LYS A 17 11.46 7.75 28.57
N LYS A 18 11.01 6.58 29.04
CA LYS A 18 11.78 5.33 28.94
C LYS A 18 11.71 4.66 27.55
N GLY A 19 10.93 5.20 26.60
CA GLY A 19 10.71 4.59 25.28
C GLY A 19 9.79 3.34 25.26
N VAL A 20 9.45 2.79 26.44
CA VAL A 20 8.62 1.59 26.59
C VAL A 20 7.25 1.75 25.96
N LEU A 21 6.60 2.92 26.14
CA LEU A 21 5.29 3.16 25.53
C LEU A 21 5.38 3.17 23.99
N GLY A 22 6.49 3.64 23.44
CA GLY A 22 6.76 3.59 22.00
C GLY A 22 6.84 2.16 21.49
N HIS A 23 7.63 1.32 22.15
CA HIS A 23 7.75 -0.11 21.82
C HIS A 23 6.42 -0.86 21.94
N LEU A 24 5.65 -0.61 23.01
CA LEU A 24 4.36 -1.26 23.20
C LEU A 24 3.36 -0.84 22.13
N LYS A 25 3.29 0.45 21.79
CA LYS A 25 2.44 0.95 20.70
C LYS A 25 2.84 0.35 19.35
N ALA A 26 4.13 0.24 19.07
CA ALA A 26 4.62 -0.39 17.84
C ALA A 26 4.22 -1.87 17.76
N ARG A 27 4.38 -2.61 18.86
CA ARG A 27 3.97 -4.02 18.93
C ARG A 27 2.46 -4.18 18.75
N ILE A 28 1.64 -3.36 19.43
CA ILE A 28 0.18 -3.39 19.25
C ILE A 28 -0.19 -3.12 17.79
N ARG A 29 0.45 -2.13 17.14
CA ARG A 29 0.21 -1.87 15.71
C ARG A 29 0.55 -3.10 14.86
N ALA A 30 1.71 -3.72 15.08
CA ALA A 30 2.12 -4.92 14.35
C ALA A 30 1.10 -6.07 14.51
N GLU A 31 0.65 -6.35 15.74
CA GLU A 31 -0.36 -7.39 15.98
C GLU A 31 -1.72 -7.04 15.34
N VAL A 32 -2.13 -5.77 15.35
CA VAL A 32 -3.35 -5.32 14.68
C VAL A 32 -3.22 -5.51 13.16
N PHE A 33 -2.08 -5.15 12.56
CA PHE A 33 -1.85 -5.40 11.15
C PHE A 33 -1.88 -6.89 10.84
N ASN A 34 -1.16 -7.72 11.60
CA ASN A 34 -1.16 -9.17 11.44
C ASN A 34 -2.57 -9.80 11.56
N ALA A 35 -3.43 -9.27 12.44
CA ALA A 35 -4.80 -9.77 12.61
C ALA A 35 -5.76 -9.31 11.50
N LEU A 36 -5.42 -8.22 10.81
CA LEU A 36 -6.16 -7.71 9.66
C LEU A 36 -5.63 -8.25 8.33
N ASP A 37 -4.38 -8.74 8.31
CA ASP A 37 -3.74 -9.32 7.14
C ASP A 37 -4.48 -10.60 6.75
N ASP A 38 -5.06 -10.63 5.55
CA ASP A 38 -5.64 -11.85 5.01
C ASP A 38 -4.49 -12.64 4.37
N ASP A 39 -4.04 -13.70 5.06
CA ASP A 39 -2.98 -14.61 4.58
C ASP A 39 -3.23 -15.18 3.17
N ARG A 40 -4.43 -14.99 2.62
CA ARG A 40 -4.82 -15.38 1.26
C ARG A 40 -4.40 -14.39 0.18
N GLU A 41 -4.08 -13.15 0.53
CA GLU A 41 -3.57 -12.18 -0.44
C GLU A 41 -2.14 -12.57 -0.85
N PRO A 42 -1.88 -12.80 -2.15
CA PRO A 42 -0.52 -13.09 -2.58
C PRO A 42 0.35 -11.86 -2.32
N ARG A 43 1.50 -12.07 -1.67
CA ARG A 43 2.48 -10.99 -1.50
C ARG A 43 2.74 -10.34 -2.87
N PRO A 44 2.66 -9.00 -2.97
CA PRO A 44 2.93 -8.32 -4.23
C PRO A 44 4.29 -8.76 -4.77
N SER A 45 4.32 -9.21 -6.03
CA SER A 45 5.58 -9.54 -6.68
C SER A 45 6.44 -8.28 -6.76
N LEU A 46 7.72 -8.39 -6.38
CA LEU A 46 8.66 -7.29 -6.49
C LEU A 46 8.89 -6.94 -7.96
N SER A 47 8.23 -5.89 -8.44
CA SER A 47 8.45 -5.35 -9.78
C SER A 47 9.83 -4.71 -9.88
N HIS A 48 10.32 -4.55 -11.11
CA HIS A 48 11.58 -3.85 -11.39
C HIS A 48 11.59 -2.43 -10.82
N GLU A 49 10.50 -1.68 -11.01
CA GLU A 49 10.35 -0.33 -10.47
C GLU A 49 10.40 -0.32 -8.94
N ASN A 50 9.71 -1.25 -8.28
CA ASN A 50 9.72 -1.37 -6.83
C ASN A 50 11.11 -1.75 -6.30
N LEU A 51 11.85 -2.60 -7.02
CA LEU A 51 13.24 -2.90 -6.67
C LEU A 51 14.10 -1.63 -6.68
N LEU A 52 14.03 -0.82 -7.75
CA LEU A 52 14.79 0.43 -7.82
C LEU A 52 14.40 1.42 -6.73
N ILE A 53 13.09 1.59 -6.48
CA ILE A 53 12.59 2.46 -5.41
C ILE A 53 13.12 1.99 -4.05
N ASN A 54 13.05 0.69 -3.77
CA ASN A 54 13.49 0.15 -2.50
C ASN A 54 15.01 0.25 -2.33
N GLU A 55 15.81 0.18 -3.39
CA GLU A 55 17.24 0.46 -3.34
C GLU A 55 17.54 1.93 -3.00
N LEU A 56 16.83 2.87 -3.62
CA LEU A 56 16.94 4.30 -3.28
C LEU A 56 16.58 4.57 -1.82
N ILE A 57 15.52 3.93 -1.33
CA ILE A 57 15.11 4.00 0.08
C ILE A 57 16.16 3.35 0.97
N ARG A 58 16.69 2.18 0.62
CA ARG A 58 17.73 1.47 1.38
C ARG A 58 18.97 2.34 1.55
N GLU A 59 19.49 2.93 0.47
CA GLU A 59 20.63 3.85 0.50
C GLU A 59 20.37 5.05 1.43
N TYR A 60 19.16 5.64 1.36
CA TYR A 60 18.72 6.72 2.25
C TYR A 60 18.69 6.29 3.73
N LEU A 61 18.11 5.13 4.04
CA LEU A 61 17.99 4.61 5.41
C LEU A 61 19.38 4.31 5.98
N GLU A 62 20.27 3.70 5.20
CA GLU A 62 21.64 3.38 5.62
C GLU A 62 22.49 4.63 5.87
N PHE A 63 22.36 5.64 4.99
CA PHE A 63 23.01 6.93 5.15
C PHE A 63 22.59 7.61 6.47
N ASN A 64 21.29 7.65 6.75
CA ASN A 64 20.72 8.24 7.98
C ASN A 64 20.77 7.31 9.21
N LYS A 65 21.42 6.14 9.11
CA LYS A 65 21.61 5.18 10.21
C LYS A 65 20.32 4.53 10.74
N TYR A 66 19.28 4.43 9.91
CA TYR A 66 18.02 3.75 10.22
C TYR A 66 18.11 2.23 9.99
N LYS A 67 19.09 1.58 10.64
CA LYS A 67 19.45 0.17 10.41
C LYS A 67 18.30 -0.81 10.60
N TYR A 68 17.50 -0.62 11.65
CA TYR A 68 16.37 -1.50 11.94
C TYR A 68 15.28 -1.37 10.87
N THR A 69 14.98 -0.16 10.43
CA THR A 69 14.01 0.09 9.35
C THR A 69 14.46 -0.51 8.03
N ALA A 70 15.75 -0.37 7.70
CA ALA A 70 16.31 -0.98 6.49
C ALA A 70 16.20 -2.51 6.53
N SER A 71 16.48 -3.12 7.68
CA SER A 71 16.33 -4.57 7.88
C SER A 71 14.89 -5.04 7.68
N VAL A 72 13.91 -4.30 8.21
CA VAL A 72 12.48 -4.60 8.04
C VAL A 72 12.07 -4.46 6.57
N LEU A 73 12.46 -3.37 5.90
CA LEU A 73 12.19 -3.15 4.48
C LEU A 73 12.69 -4.32 3.61
N ILE A 74 13.92 -4.80 3.85
CA ILE A 74 14.49 -5.94 3.10
C ILE A 74 13.66 -7.21 3.32
N ALA A 75 13.28 -7.49 4.57
CA ALA A 75 12.50 -8.68 4.91
C ALA A 75 11.07 -8.65 4.33
N GLU A 76 10.43 -7.48 4.32
CA GLU A 76 9.03 -7.32 3.88
C GLU A 76 8.90 -7.25 2.35
N SER A 77 9.83 -6.59 1.66
CA SER A 77 9.75 -6.39 0.20
C SER A 77 10.19 -7.60 -0.63
N GLY A 78 10.86 -8.57 -0.01
CA GLY A 78 11.46 -9.70 -0.72
C GLY A 78 12.64 -9.31 -1.62
N GLN A 79 13.19 -8.11 -1.46
CA GLN A 79 14.35 -7.66 -2.23
C GLN A 79 15.64 -8.40 -1.82
N PRO A 80 16.64 -8.47 -2.71
CA PRO A 80 17.92 -9.09 -2.39
C PRO A 80 18.60 -8.45 -1.18
N VAL A 81 19.17 -9.26 -0.29
CA VAL A 81 19.93 -8.79 0.87
C VAL A 81 21.18 -8.03 0.44
N VAL A 82 21.80 -8.45 -0.66
CA VAL A 82 22.94 -7.75 -1.27
C VAL A 82 22.39 -6.54 -2.03
N PRO A 83 22.84 -5.31 -1.71
CA PRO A 83 22.44 -4.10 -2.43
C PRO A 83 22.85 -4.17 -3.90
N LEU A 84 22.02 -3.59 -4.77
CA LEU A 84 22.38 -3.39 -6.17
C LEU A 84 23.57 -2.43 -6.31
N ASP A 85 24.34 -2.62 -7.37
CA ASP A 85 25.47 -1.75 -7.67
C ASP A 85 25.00 -0.31 -7.97
N ARG A 86 25.72 0.67 -7.45
CA ARG A 86 25.33 2.08 -7.58
C ARG A 86 25.39 2.56 -9.04
N GLN A 87 26.35 2.08 -9.85
CA GLN A 87 26.42 2.44 -11.27
C GLN A 87 25.25 1.85 -12.05
N PHE A 88 24.83 0.63 -11.68
CA PHE A 88 23.60 0.04 -12.22
C PHE A 88 22.38 0.91 -11.93
N LEU A 89 22.20 1.38 -10.69
CA LEU A 89 21.08 2.26 -10.33
C LEU A 89 21.09 3.59 -11.11
N ILE A 90 22.25 4.23 -11.24
CA ILE A 90 22.39 5.49 -11.99
C ILE A 90 22.00 5.28 -13.46
N HIS A 91 22.49 4.19 -14.07
CA HIS A 91 22.18 3.85 -15.45
C HIS A 91 20.69 3.60 -15.64
N GLU A 92 20.08 2.79 -14.77
CA GLU A 92 18.68 2.39 -14.89
C GLU A 92 17.71 3.56 -14.68
N LEU A 93 18.03 4.46 -13.75
CA LEU A 93 17.21 5.62 -13.44
C LEU A 93 17.34 6.75 -14.47
N ASN A 94 18.30 6.66 -15.41
CA ASN A 94 18.68 7.76 -16.30
C ASN A 94 18.91 9.09 -15.55
N ALA A 95 19.31 9.00 -14.28
CA ALA A 95 19.21 10.08 -13.32
C ALA A 95 20.60 10.47 -12.79
N PHE A 96 21.01 11.70 -13.11
CA PHE A 96 22.04 12.50 -12.44
C PHE A 96 23.46 11.93 -12.44
N GLU A 97 24.12 12.04 -13.59
CA GLU A 97 25.57 11.91 -13.74
C GLU A 97 26.37 13.00 -12.99
N GLU A 98 25.70 13.95 -12.30
CA GLU A 98 26.35 15.13 -11.73
C GLU A 98 27.01 14.90 -10.36
N SER A 99 26.63 13.89 -9.58
CA SER A 99 27.28 13.63 -8.29
C SER A 99 28.41 12.61 -8.42
N LYS A 100 29.64 13.10 -8.70
CA LYS A 100 30.88 12.30 -8.56
C LYS A 100 31.10 11.83 -7.12
N ASP A 101 30.42 12.46 -6.17
CA ASP A 101 30.50 12.13 -4.76
C ASP A 101 29.55 10.96 -4.43
N ASN A 102 30.11 9.75 -4.36
CA ASN A 102 29.43 8.54 -3.87
C ASN A 102 29.11 8.60 -2.36
N THR A 103 29.21 9.77 -1.73
CA THR A 103 29.00 9.96 -0.29
C THR A 103 27.55 10.29 0.05
N ILE A 104 26.77 10.77 -0.92
CA ILE A 104 25.39 11.22 -0.74
C ILE A 104 24.45 10.25 -1.48
N PRO A 105 23.33 9.84 -0.86
CA PRO A 105 22.37 8.94 -1.51
C PRO A 105 21.75 9.56 -2.76
N LEU A 106 21.50 8.74 -3.76
CA LEU A 106 20.88 9.13 -5.04
C LEU A 106 19.54 9.84 -4.82
N LEU A 107 18.77 9.42 -3.81
CA LEU A 107 17.49 10.04 -3.47
C LEU A 107 17.60 11.54 -3.13
N TYR A 108 18.70 11.97 -2.49
CA TYR A 108 18.96 13.40 -2.26
C TYR A 108 19.27 14.14 -3.57
N GLY A 109 20.02 13.50 -4.48
CA GLY A 109 20.31 14.06 -5.80
C GLY A 109 19.04 14.27 -6.63
N ILE A 110 18.16 13.27 -6.66
CA ILE A 110 16.84 13.34 -7.30
C ILE A 110 16.02 14.50 -6.71
N LEU A 111 15.94 14.59 -5.38
CA LEU A 111 15.23 15.68 -4.70
C LEU A 111 15.81 17.05 -5.05
N ALA A 112 17.14 17.20 -5.03
CA ALA A 112 17.81 18.45 -5.35
C ALA A 112 17.56 18.89 -6.79
N HIS A 113 17.52 17.97 -7.75
CA HIS A 113 17.17 18.26 -9.13
C HIS A 113 15.76 18.86 -9.26
N PHE A 114 14.76 18.23 -8.65
CA PHE A 114 13.39 18.75 -8.68
C PHE A 114 13.23 20.09 -7.94
N LEU A 115 13.98 20.31 -6.86
CA LEU A 115 13.98 21.59 -6.14
C LEU A 115 14.69 22.72 -6.90
N ARG A 116 15.71 22.42 -7.71
CA ARG A 116 16.42 23.42 -8.54
C ARG A 116 15.66 23.75 -9.83
N GLY A 117 15.03 22.75 -10.45
CA GLY A 117 14.35 22.88 -11.74
C GLY A 117 12.98 23.58 -11.72
N THR A 118 12.45 23.94 -10.55
CA THR A 118 11.13 24.59 -10.44
C THR A 118 11.14 26.11 -10.66
N LYS A 119 12.30 26.72 -10.95
CA LYS A 119 12.38 28.16 -11.21
C LYS A 119 11.94 28.59 -12.62
N ASP A 120 11.92 27.68 -13.60
CA ASP A 120 11.53 27.98 -14.98
C ASP A 120 10.70 26.84 -15.60
N GLY A 121 9.36 26.95 -15.57
CA GLY A 121 8.58 26.50 -16.74
C GLY A 121 7.60 25.31 -16.68
N ILE A 122 7.43 24.52 -15.61
CA ILE A 122 6.40 23.45 -15.61
C ILE A 122 5.61 23.39 -14.30
N GLN A 123 4.57 24.21 -14.27
CA GLN A 123 3.36 23.95 -13.49
C GLN A 123 2.63 22.77 -14.17
N ASN A 124 2.06 21.82 -13.39
CA ASN A 124 0.97 20.90 -13.79
C ASN A 124 1.27 19.44 -14.20
N ALA A 125 2.10 18.69 -13.47
CA ALA A 125 2.07 17.21 -13.62
C ALA A 125 1.94 16.41 -12.30
N PHE A 126 2.53 16.86 -11.18
CA PHE A 126 2.53 16.08 -9.93
C PHE A 126 1.25 16.18 -9.07
N LEU A 127 0.23 16.92 -9.52
CA LEU A 127 -1.07 17.02 -8.84
C LEU A 127 -2.20 16.22 -9.52
N LYS A 128 -1.91 15.44 -10.57
CA LYS A 128 -2.84 14.41 -11.05
C LYS A 128 -2.54 13.11 -10.33
N GLY A 129 -3.13 12.95 -9.14
CA GLY A 129 -3.16 11.67 -8.44
C GLY A 129 -3.72 10.57 -9.34
N PRO A 130 -3.36 9.30 -9.08
CA PRO A 130 -3.91 8.19 -9.84
C PRO A 130 -5.42 8.16 -9.59
N SER A 131 -6.19 8.54 -10.60
CA SER A 131 -7.58 8.14 -10.69
C SER A 131 -7.58 6.63 -10.90
N LEU A 132 -7.50 5.87 -9.80
CA LEU A 132 -7.90 4.47 -9.80
C LEU A 132 -9.43 4.46 -9.93
N GLN A 133 -9.92 4.67 -11.14
CA GLN A 133 -11.24 4.19 -11.53
C GLN A 133 -11.12 2.67 -11.74
N PRO A 134 -11.96 1.86 -11.08
CA PRO A 134 -12.06 0.46 -11.43
C PRO A 134 -12.76 0.39 -12.79
N SER A 135 -11.99 0.05 -13.83
CA SER A 135 -12.55 -0.25 -15.15
C SER A 135 -13.11 -1.67 -15.12
N ASP A 136 -14.42 -1.76 -15.06
CA ASP A 136 -15.21 -2.97 -15.25
C ASP A 136 -15.08 -3.44 -16.71
N PRO A 137 -14.51 -4.62 -17.02
CA PRO A 137 -14.45 -5.10 -18.39
C PRO A 137 -15.74 -5.88 -18.70
N SER A 138 -16.78 -5.15 -19.11
CA SER A 138 -17.86 -5.73 -19.91
C SER A 138 -17.33 -6.05 -21.32
N LEU A 139 -16.51 -7.10 -21.42
CA LEU A 139 -16.00 -7.63 -22.67
C LEU A 139 -16.95 -8.68 -23.25
N GLY A 140 -17.47 -8.38 -24.44
CA GLY A 140 -17.47 -9.36 -25.50
C GLY A 140 -18.64 -10.35 -25.51
N ARG A 141 -19.82 -9.83 -25.81
CA ARG A 141 -20.94 -10.60 -26.36
C ARG A 141 -20.56 -11.18 -27.74
N GLN A 142 -20.32 -12.49 -27.83
CA GLN A 142 -20.38 -13.29 -29.07
C GLN A 142 -20.50 -14.78 -28.70
N PRO A 143 -21.66 -15.43 -28.93
CA PRO A 143 -21.72 -16.88 -29.01
C PRO A 143 -22.01 -17.29 -30.46
N SER A 144 -20.97 -17.71 -31.18
CA SER A 144 -21.11 -18.38 -32.48
C SER A 144 -20.88 -19.88 -32.32
N ARG A 145 -21.95 -20.68 -32.15
CA ARG A 145 -21.91 -22.10 -32.52
C ARG A 145 -23.29 -22.76 -32.56
N ARG A 146 -23.54 -23.41 -33.72
CA ARG A 146 -24.41 -24.58 -34.00
C ARG A 146 -25.76 -24.31 -34.70
N LYS A 147 -25.70 -24.60 -36.01
CA LYS A 147 -26.64 -25.27 -36.95
C LYS A 147 -28.16 -25.16 -36.74
N PRO A 148 -28.93 -24.97 -37.83
CA PRO A 148 -30.39 -24.91 -37.82
C PRO A 148 -31.03 -26.30 -38.01
N MET A 149 -32.21 -26.52 -37.42
CA MET A 149 -33.23 -27.44 -37.92
C MET A 149 -34.59 -27.07 -37.30
N ASP A 150 -35.63 -27.35 -38.08
CA ASP A 150 -37.00 -26.82 -38.07
C ASP A 150 -37.87 -27.05 -36.82
N ASP A 151 -39.02 -26.36 -36.89
CA ASP A 151 -40.35 -26.79 -36.50
C ASP A 151 -40.96 -26.37 -35.14
N HIS A 152 -41.84 -25.37 -35.27
CA HIS A 152 -43.24 -25.37 -34.85
C HIS A 152 -43.68 -25.41 -33.37
N LEU A 153 -44.41 -24.33 -33.04
CA LEU A 153 -45.70 -24.25 -32.32
C LEU A 153 -45.76 -24.15 -30.77
N ARG A 154 -46.38 -23.02 -30.35
CA ARG A 154 -47.36 -22.82 -29.25
C ARG A 154 -46.88 -22.97 -27.81
N LYS A 155 -47.43 -22.33 -26.77
CA LYS A 155 -48.22 -21.11 -26.47
C LYS A 155 -48.49 -21.23 -24.94
N GLU A 156 -48.77 -20.11 -24.27
CA GLU A 156 -49.39 -20.01 -22.92
C GLU A 156 -48.48 -20.25 -21.68
N GLU A 157 -48.70 -19.66 -20.50
CA GLU A 157 -49.25 -18.38 -20.00
C GLU A 157 -49.12 -18.44 -18.45
N GLN A 158 -49.16 -17.28 -17.76
CA GLN A 158 -49.45 -17.11 -16.31
C GLN A 158 -48.33 -17.51 -15.31
N LYS A 159 -48.09 -16.85 -14.15
CA LYS A 159 -48.88 -15.98 -13.29
C LYS A 159 -47.96 -15.24 -12.29
N SER A 160 -48.31 -14.00 -11.93
CA SER A 160 -47.67 -13.12 -10.93
C SER A 160 -48.35 -13.22 -9.56
N THR A 161 -47.61 -13.07 -8.45
CA THR A 161 -48.11 -12.60 -7.13
C THR A 161 -46.99 -11.99 -6.29
N ASN A 162 -47.30 -10.84 -5.69
CA ASN A 162 -46.48 -9.95 -4.87
C ASN A 162 -47.07 -9.97 -3.43
N ILE A 163 -46.28 -10.08 -2.36
CA ILE A 163 -46.72 -9.79 -0.97
C ILE A 163 -45.55 -9.20 -0.16
N GLU A 164 -45.78 -8.00 0.36
CA GLU A 164 -44.96 -7.24 1.33
C GLU A 164 -45.22 -7.69 2.78
N ASP A 165 -44.26 -7.32 3.63
CA ASP A 165 -44.36 -7.06 5.07
C ASP A 165 -44.42 -8.22 6.08
N LEU A 166 -43.60 -8.08 7.13
CA LEU A 166 -43.99 -7.96 8.55
C LEU A 166 -42.98 -8.61 9.53
N HIS A 167 -42.69 -7.85 10.59
CA HIS A 167 -42.23 -8.22 11.94
C HIS A 167 -40.73 -8.42 12.27
N VAL A 168 -40.17 -7.36 12.84
CA VAL A 168 -39.25 -7.41 14.00
C VAL A 168 -40.06 -7.66 15.28
N SER A 169 -39.64 -8.59 16.12
CA SER A 169 -40.03 -8.66 17.54
C SER A 169 -38.91 -9.29 18.37
N GLN A 170 -38.54 -8.57 19.43
CA GLN A 170 -37.59 -8.95 20.47
C GLN A 170 -38.09 -10.17 21.26
N ALA A 171 -37.17 -11.02 21.70
CA ALA A 171 -37.38 -11.92 22.82
C ALA A 171 -36.15 -11.90 23.74
N VAL A 172 -36.35 -11.32 24.91
CA VAL A 172 -35.52 -11.45 26.11
C VAL A 172 -35.74 -12.86 26.68
N ASN A 173 -34.66 -13.56 27.07
CA ASN A 173 -34.73 -14.54 28.13
C ASN A 173 -33.36 -14.68 28.80
N ARG A 174 -33.39 -14.38 30.12
CA ARG A 174 -32.53 -14.81 31.24
C ARG A 174 -31.03 -15.03 31.03
#